data_AF-A0A920QAI9-F1
#
_entry.id   AF-A0A920QAI9-F1
#
_cell.length_a   1.000
_cell.length_b   1.000
_cell.length_c   1.000
_cell.angle_alpha   90.00
_cell.angle_beta   90.00
_cell.angle_gamma   90.00
#
_symmetry.space_group_name_H-M   'P 1'
#
loop_
_entity.id
_entity.type
_entity.pdbx_description
1 polymer ?
#
loop_
_entity_poly.entity_id
_entity_poly.type
_entity_poly.pdbx_seq_one_letter_code
_entity_poly.pdbx_strand_id
1 'polypeptide(L)'
;MVMEKEYTTATVHQGYIEPHNTTAFWNAEGQLNLWTSTQGTFQVRATVANILRIPASQFKVTPMEIGGGFGGKITAYLDAICGLLSQKTGTPGLKL
;
A
#
# COMPACT_ATOMS: atom_id res chain seq x y z
N MET A 1 -10.22 48.62 -5.96
CA MET A 1 -10.63 48.15 -4.61
C MET A 1 -10.05 46.76 -4.44
N VAL A 2 -9.37 46.50 -3.33
CA VAL A 2 -8.84 45.17 -2.99
C VAL A 2 -9.66 44.64 -1.81
N MET A 3 -10.05 43.37 -1.86
CA MET A 3 -10.79 42.67 -0.81
C MET A 3 -9.95 41.49 -0.34
N GLU A 4 -9.78 41.40 0.98
CA GLU A 4 -8.99 40.35 1.63
C GLU A 4 -9.86 39.64 2.68
N LYS A 5 -9.77 38.31 2.73
CA LYS A 5 -10.52 37.45 3.67
C LYS A 5 -9.70 36.22 4.03
N GLU A 6 -9.86 35.78 5.26
CA GLU A 6 -9.32 34.52 5.77
C GLU A 6 -10.40 33.44 5.86
N TYR A 7 -10.00 32.20 5.59
CA TYR A 7 -10.87 31.02 5.63
C TYR A 7 -10.11 29.85 6.26
N THR A 8 -10.83 29.02 7.01
CA THR A 8 -10.31 27.80 7.62
C THR A 8 -11.24 26.63 7.31
N THR A 9 -10.66 25.45 7.10
CA THR A 9 -11.40 24.19 6.88
C THR A 9 -10.93 23.14 7.88
N ALA A 10 -11.83 22.23 8.26
CA ALA A 10 -11.49 21.10 9.12
C ALA A 10 -10.87 19.93 8.34
N THR A 11 -10.10 19.09 9.01
CA THR A 11 -9.67 17.79 8.49
C THR A 11 -10.86 16.84 8.41
N VAL A 12 -10.99 16.14 7.28
CA VAL A 12 -12.04 15.13 7.07
C VAL A 12 -11.43 13.81 6.62
N HIS A 13 -12.03 12.70 7.06
CA HIS A 13 -11.71 11.36 6.55
C HIS A 13 -12.53 11.05 5.30
N GLN A 14 -11.96 10.28 4.38
CA GLN A 14 -12.50 10.01 3.05
C GLN A 14 -13.81 9.20 3.03
N GLY A 15 -14.15 8.55 4.15
CA GLY A 15 -15.45 7.90 4.34
C GLY A 15 -15.74 6.69 3.44
N TYR A 16 -14.71 6.03 2.90
CA TYR A 16 -14.89 4.75 2.19
C TYR A 16 -15.39 3.65 3.14
N ILE A 17 -16.30 2.80 2.63
CA ILE A 17 -16.89 1.71 3.41
C ILE A 17 -15.90 0.54 3.51
N GLU A 18 -15.20 0.23 2.42
CA GLU A 18 -14.15 -0.79 2.41
C GLU A 18 -12.85 -0.27 3.04
N PRO A 19 -12.35 -0.89 4.13
CA PRO A 19 -11.07 -0.52 4.73
C PRO A 19 -9.87 -0.70 3.78
N HIS A 20 -8.70 -0.23 4.19
CA HIS A 20 -7.45 -0.61 3.54
C HIS A 20 -7.24 -2.12 3.67
N ASN A 21 -6.85 -2.77 2.58
CA ASN A 21 -6.49 -4.18 2.55
C ASN A 21 -5.29 -4.42 1.63
N THR A 22 -4.50 -5.43 1.98
CA THR A 22 -3.42 -5.94 1.14
C THR A 22 -3.23 -7.42 1.45
N THR A 23 -3.09 -8.24 0.41
CA THR A 23 -2.64 -9.63 0.49
C THR A 23 -1.26 -9.72 -0.13
N ALA A 24 -0.35 -10.40 0.57
CA ALA A 24 1.03 -10.58 0.15
C ALA A 24 1.40 -12.07 0.15
N PHE A 25 2.17 -12.48 -0.87
CA PHE A 25 2.67 -13.84 -0.96
C PHE A 25 4.07 -13.86 -1.58
N TRP A 26 5.06 -14.36 -0.84
CA TRP A 26 6.36 -14.76 -1.39
C TRP A 26 6.27 -16.18 -1.92
N ASN A 27 6.62 -16.36 -3.19
CA ASN A 27 6.72 -17.69 -3.78
C ASN A 27 8.06 -18.37 -3.43
N ALA A 28 8.18 -19.66 -3.77
CA ALA A 28 9.40 -20.44 -3.53
C ALA A 28 10.63 -19.93 -4.30
N GLU A 29 10.43 -19.13 -5.34
CA GLU A 29 11.50 -18.51 -6.15
C GLU A 29 11.97 -17.16 -5.57
N GLY A 30 11.42 -16.73 -4.42
CA GLY A 30 11.80 -15.47 -3.79
C GLY A 30 11.25 -14.25 -4.51
N GLN A 31 10.09 -14.35 -5.16
CA GLN A 31 9.35 -13.24 -5.73
C GLN A 31 8.10 -12.92 -4.90
N LEU A 32 7.84 -11.63 -4.69
CA LEU A 32 6.68 -11.14 -3.95
C LEU A 32 5.52 -10.81 -4.90
N ASN A 33 4.33 -11.29 -4.57
CA ASN A 33 3.08 -10.88 -5.18
C ASN A 33 2.25 -10.09 -4.17
N LEU A 34 1.80 -8.90 -4.58
CA LEU A 34 0.94 -8.03 -3.79
C LEU A 34 -0.39 -7.80 -4.52
N TRP A 35 -1.49 -8.02 -3.82
CA TRP A 35 -2.83 -7.65 -4.24
C TRP A 35 -3.37 -6.64 -3.24
N THR A 36 -3.75 -5.46 -3.71
CA THR A 36 -4.06 -4.35 -2.82
C THR A 36 -5.14 -3.45 -3.45
N SER A 37 -6.07 -2.99 -2.62
CA SER A 37 -7.08 -2.00 -3.00
C SER A 37 -6.39 -0.62 -3.07
N THR A 38 -5.99 -0.19 -4.28
CA THR A 38 -5.17 1.02 -4.48
C THR A 38 -5.55 1.82 -5.72
N GLN A 39 -5.53 3.15 -5.60
CA GLN A 39 -5.61 4.11 -6.70
C GLN A 39 -4.21 4.50 -7.24
N GLY A 40 -3.14 4.03 -6.60
CA GLY A 40 -1.76 4.48 -6.81
C GLY A 40 -0.75 3.35 -6.98
N THR A 41 -1.00 2.39 -7.88
CA THR A 41 -0.16 1.18 -8.05
C THR A 41 1.34 1.47 -8.19
N PHE A 42 1.72 2.50 -8.95
CA PHE A 42 3.13 2.86 -9.11
C PHE A 42 3.75 3.44 -7.83
N GLN A 43 2.98 4.22 -7.07
CA GLN A 43 3.42 4.77 -5.79
C GLN A 43 3.56 3.65 -4.74
N VAL A 44 2.62 2.70 -4.72
CA VAL A 44 2.74 1.49 -3.90
C VAL A 44 4.01 0.73 -4.27
N ARG A 45 4.24 0.47 -5.56
CA ARG A 45 5.44 -0.24 -6.04
C ARG A 45 6.72 0.48 -5.64
N ALA A 46 6.82 1.79 -5.81
CA ALA A 46 8.01 2.54 -5.39
C ALA A 46 8.21 2.49 -3.87
N THR A 47 7.15 2.67 -3.10
CA THR A 47 7.20 2.70 -1.63
C THR A 47 7.60 1.34 -1.05
N VAL A 48 7.00 0.25 -1.55
CA VAL A 48 7.33 -1.12 -1.11
C VAL A 48 8.77 -1.48 -1.44
N ALA A 49 9.24 -1.17 -2.65
CA ALA A 49 10.63 -1.42 -3.05
C ALA A 49 11.62 -0.73 -2.09
N ASN A 50 11.34 0.53 -1.76
CA ASN A 50 12.16 1.32 -0.83
C ASN A 50 12.15 0.77 0.60
N ILE A 51 10.97 0.41 1.13
CA ILE A 51 10.84 -0.09 2.51
C ILE A 51 11.47 -1.49 2.66
N LEU A 52 11.16 -2.41 1.73
CA LEU A 52 11.65 -3.79 1.78
C LEU A 52 13.09 -3.94 1.29
N ARG A 53 13.65 -2.89 0.68
CA ARG A 53 15.01 -2.88 0.09
C ARG A 53 15.23 -3.98 -0.95
N ILE A 54 14.21 -4.20 -1.79
CA ILE A 54 14.25 -5.13 -2.92
C ILE A 54 14.01 -4.38 -4.23
N PRO A 55 14.62 -4.81 -5.35
CA PRO A 55 14.38 -4.17 -6.64
C PRO A 55 12.91 -4.34 -7.05
N ALA A 56 12.36 -3.32 -7.72
CA ALA A 56 10.97 -3.33 -8.19
C ALA A 56 10.69 -4.42 -9.25
N SER A 57 11.72 -5.10 -9.76
CA SER A 57 11.62 -6.27 -10.63
C SER A 57 11.39 -7.59 -9.88
N GLN A 58 11.66 -7.63 -8.56
CA GLN A 58 11.48 -8.83 -7.73
C GLN A 58 10.03 -9.03 -7.26
N PHE A 59 9.13 -8.12 -7.61
CA PHE A 59 7.74 -8.21 -7.17
C PHE A 59 6.76 -7.54 -8.12
N LYS A 60 5.49 -7.94 -7.99
CA LYS A 60 4.36 -7.40 -8.75
C LYS A 60 3.31 -6.84 -7.80
N VAL A 61 2.80 -5.66 -8.10
CA VAL A 61 1.63 -5.06 -7.46
C VAL A 61 0.45 -5.18 -8.42
N THR A 62 -0.60 -5.89 -8.00
CA THR A 62 -1.85 -6.07 -8.73
C THR A 62 -2.94 -5.24 -8.03
N PRO A 63 -3.47 -4.17 -8.66
CA PRO A 63 -4.58 -3.43 -8.09
C PRO A 63 -5.84 -4.31 -8.06
N MET A 64 -6.58 -4.25 -6.97
CA MET A 64 -7.86 -4.92 -6.78
C MET A 64 -9.02 -3.94 -6.88
N GLU A 65 -10.25 -4.46 -6.99
CA GLU A 65 -11.47 -3.66 -6.92
C GLU A 65 -11.50 -2.82 -5.63
N ILE A 66 -12.03 -1.59 -5.74
CA ILE A 66 -11.97 -0.59 -4.67
C ILE A 66 -13.39 -0.25 -4.19
N GLY A 67 -13.71 -0.57 -2.94
CA GLY A 67 -14.98 -0.23 -2.28
C GLY A 67 -15.02 1.21 -1.72
N GLY A 68 -14.52 2.17 -2.50
CA GLY A 68 -14.37 3.58 -2.13
C GLY A 68 -12.91 3.99 -1.86
N GLY A 69 -12.52 5.16 -2.39
CA GLY A 69 -11.15 5.67 -2.29
C GLY A 69 -11.07 7.15 -1.95
N PHE A 70 -11.71 8.02 -2.74
CA PHE A 70 -11.76 9.48 -2.55
C PHE A 70 -10.37 10.11 -2.26
N GLY A 71 -9.32 9.56 -2.89
CA GLY A 71 -7.93 9.99 -2.70
C GLY A 71 -7.20 9.32 -1.53
N GLY A 72 -7.91 8.64 -0.63
CA GLY A 72 -7.34 7.96 0.55
C GLY A 72 -6.55 6.69 0.24
N LYS A 73 -6.73 6.10 -0.95
CA LYS A 73 -6.07 4.84 -1.36
C LYS A 73 -4.92 5.04 -2.37
N ILE A 74 -4.36 6.24 -2.46
CA ILE A 74 -3.19 6.54 -3.32
C ILE A 74 -1.88 6.14 -2.61
N THR A 75 -1.77 6.46 -1.33
CA THR A 75 -0.58 6.20 -0.51
C THR A 75 -0.50 4.72 -0.13
N ALA A 76 0.71 4.14 -0.19
CA ALA A 76 0.97 2.80 0.32
C ALA A 76 0.79 2.77 1.85
N TYR A 77 0.11 1.74 2.36
CA TYR A 77 -0.26 1.70 3.78
C TYR A 77 0.15 0.37 4.43
N LEU A 78 -0.47 -0.73 3.99
CA LEU A 78 -0.24 -2.07 4.56
C LEU A 78 0.76 -2.88 3.72
N ASP A 79 1.06 -2.43 2.50
CA ASP A 79 1.65 -3.25 1.44
C ASP A 79 3.04 -3.82 1.83
N ALA A 80 3.90 -2.97 2.40
CA ALA A 80 5.23 -3.39 2.82
C ALA A 80 5.17 -4.27 4.09
N ILE A 81 4.26 -3.99 5.01
CA ILE A 81 4.09 -4.80 6.24
C ILE A 81 3.61 -6.19 5.88
N CYS A 82 2.60 -6.31 5.02
CA CYS A 82 2.11 -7.59 4.51
C CYS A 82 3.23 -8.34 3.78
N GLY A 83 4.00 -7.65 2.93
CA GLY A 83 5.17 -8.22 2.26
C GLY A 83 6.20 -8.80 3.24
N LEU A 84 6.57 -8.03 4.28
CA LEU A 84 7.52 -8.47 5.29
C LEU A 84 6.99 -9.66 6.12
N LEU A 85 5.73 -9.61 6.53
CA LEU A 85 5.11 -10.70 7.30
C LEU A 85 5.07 -11.99 6.49
N SER A 86 4.65 -11.93 5.22
CA SER A 86 4.66 -13.08 4.33
C SER A 86 6.05 -13.70 4.17
N GLN A 87 7.10 -12.87 4.10
CA GLN A 87 8.48 -13.36 4.04
C GLN A 87 8.87 -14.13 5.30
N LYS A 88 8.55 -13.55 6.48
CA LYS A 88 8.91 -14.12 7.78
C LYS A 88 8.16 -15.40 8.10
N THR A 89 6.89 -15.49 7.73
CA THR A 89 6.05 -16.67 8.02
C THR A 89 6.25 -17.80 7.00
N GLY A 90 6.66 -17.47 5.77
CA GLY A 90 6.94 -18.44 4.71
C GLY A 90 8.31 -19.10 4.78
N THR A 91 9.20 -18.66 5.68
CA THR A 91 10.54 -19.24 5.85
C THR A 91 10.52 -20.33 6.94
N PRO A 92 10.73 -21.62 6.60
CA PRO A 92 10.87 -22.66 7.63
C PRO A 92 12.11 -22.38 8.50
N GLY A 93 11.92 -22.13 9.79
CA GLY A 93 13.03 -22.05 10.77
C GLY A 93 13.34 -20.68 11.40
N LEU A 94 12.47 -19.66 11.25
CA LEU A 94 12.69 -18.37 11.91
C LEU A 94 12.49 -18.49 13.44
N LYS A 95 13.60 -18.48 14.20
CA LYS A 95 13.60 -18.13 15.63
C LYS A 95 13.67 -16.61 15.74
N LEU A 96 12.65 -16.01 16.36
CA LEU A 96 12.66 -14.63 16.82
C LEU A 96 13.65 -14.47 18.00
#